data_AF-A0A4R8SVR0-F1
#
_entry.id   AF-A0A4R8SVR0-F1
#
_cell.length_a   1.000
_cell.length_b   1.000
_cell.length_c   1.000
_cell.angle_alpha   90.00
_cell.angle_beta   90.00
_cell.angle_gamma   90.00
#
_symmetry.space_group_name_H-M   'P 1'
#
loop_
_entity.id
_entity.type
_entity.pdbx_description
1 polymer ?
#
loop_
_entity_poly.entity_id
_entity_poly.type
_entity_poly.pdbx_seq_one_letter_code
_entity_poly.pdbx_strand_id
1 'polypeptide(L)'
;MGVTGWWAEIIIEPEPAVLTLTGGVPNVEVTNNIFIEPTPAVLTLTGGQPALRQTLRPEPAVLTLTGGVPNVSVGRVITPTPATLSLTGGTPSIGLTVAPTAATLTLTGGTPTVTITTPLSYISSNASTTGSVTIPTHQVGDLILLCAFDSQNTAPTKPSAGGTVPNWNYIDNTNTSAGQAALTTAWFKATATNTTSGTWTWTEQMIAVVVRGTMAASPIGGHAAVGGAAVNVTAPSVTLSHTDGSSILLHFHATAFLNGGGWSSAPAGYTRRVVAGPSSSRSMALNTKDTTTTDGSVTQPDGSSGWAFAAATVEIVN
;
A
#
# COMPACT_ATOMS: atom_id res chain seq x y z
N MET A 1 82.22 39.28 16.60
CA MET A 1 81.52 37.99 16.53
C MET A 1 80.06 38.24 16.89
N GLY A 2 79.21 38.54 15.91
CA GLY A 2 77.78 38.64 16.14
C GLY A 2 77.20 37.24 16.25
N VAL A 3 76.53 36.92 17.35
CA VAL A 3 75.79 35.67 17.49
C VAL A 3 74.47 35.82 16.74
N THR A 4 74.32 35.06 15.67
CA THR A 4 73.05 34.89 14.95
C THR A 4 72.13 34.08 15.86
N GLY A 5 71.23 34.75 16.57
CA GLY A 5 70.16 34.08 17.31
C GLY A 5 69.12 33.55 16.32
N TRP A 6 69.04 32.23 16.18
CA TRP A 6 67.89 31.56 15.59
C TRP A 6 66.69 31.76 16.53
N TRP A 7 65.64 32.43 16.08
CA TRP A 7 64.35 32.35 16.73
C TRP A 7 63.59 31.20 16.08
N ALA A 8 63.15 30.23 16.89
CA ALA A 8 62.29 29.15 16.43
C ALA A 8 60.84 29.64 16.47
N GLU A 9 60.18 29.70 15.32
CA GLU A 9 58.72 29.88 15.27
C GLU A 9 58.06 28.54 15.60
N ILE A 10 57.44 28.44 16.77
CA ILE A 10 56.59 27.29 17.10
C ILE A 10 55.23 27.54 16.44
N ILE A 11 54.95 26.84 15.35
CA ILE A 11 53.64 26.83 14.71
C ILE A 11 52.80 25.77 15.43
N ILE A 12 51.70 26.18 16.07
CA ILE A 12 50.73 25.26 16.67
C ILE A 12 49.52 25.22 15.74
N GLU A 13 49.28 24.07 15.12
CA GLU A 13 48.07 23.77 14.33
C GLU A 13 47.13 22.93 15.20
N PRO A 14 46.07 23.52 15.78
CA PRO A 14 45.08 22.73 16.51
C PRO A 14 44.31 21.84 15.52
N GLU A 15 44.07 20.59 15.91
CA GLU A 15 43.24 19.66 15.13
C GLU A 15 41.79 20.20 15.02
N PRO A 16 41.14 20.08 13.85
CA PRO A 16 39.76 20.52 13.69
C PRO A 16 38.82 19.80 14.65
N ALA A 17 38.08 20.56 15.47
CA ALA A 17 37.01 20.01 16.27
C ALA A 17 35.81 19.69 15.37
N VAL A 18 35.50 18.40 15.18
CA VAL A 18 34.30 17.95 14.45
C VAL A 18 33.18 17.64 15.44
N LEU A 19 32.04 18.29 15.28
CA LEU A 19 30.81 17.98 16.01
C LEU A 19 29.76 17.43 15.04
N THR A 20 29.41 16.16 15.20
CA THR A 20 28.33 15.52 14.45
C THR A 20 27.06 15.50 15.28
N LEU A 21 25.98 16.09 14.79
CA LEU A 21 24.65 16.04 15.40
C LEU A 21 23.67 15.33 14.47
N THR A 22 23.08 14.24 14.96
CA THR A 22 22.06 13.47 14.24
C THR A 22 20.69 13.86 14.79
N GLY A 23 19.85 14.47 13.95
CA GLY A 23 18.46 14.75 14.30
C GLY A 23 17.65 13.46 14.49
N GLY A 24 16.76 13.44 15.48
CA GLY A 24 15.84 12.32 15.70
C GLY A 24 14.77 12.24 14.62
N VAL A 25 14.36 11.02 14.26
CA VAL A 25 13.19 10.75 13.42
C VAL A 25 12.01 10.45 14.35
N PRO A 26 10.99 11.32 14.46
CA PRO A 26 9.83 11.03 15.29
C PRO A 26 8.99 9.91 14.66
N ASN A 27 8.77 8.82 15.40
CA ASN A 27 7.79 7.79 15.02
C ASN A 27 6.41 8.22 15.55
N VAL A 28 5.46 8.47 14.66
CA VAL A 28 4.09 8.87 15.04
C VAL A 28 3.18 7.65 14.91
N GLU A 29 2.76 7.12 16.05
CA GLU A 29 1.68 6.12 16.12
C GLU A 29 0.41 6.81 16.63
N VAL A 30 -0.69 6.55 15.91
CA VAL A 30 -1.98 7.24 15.97
C VAL A 30 -2.41 7.63 17.39
N THR A 31 -2.69 8.91 17.62
CA THR A 31 -3.45 9.35 18.81
C THR A 31 -4.35 10.55 18.54
N ASN A 32 -5.66 10.28 18.54
CA ASN A 32 -6.82 11.17 18.73
C ASN A 32 -6.53 12.68 18.84
N ASN A 33 -6.32 13.37 17.71
CA ASN A 33 -6.20 14.83 17.65
C ASN A 33 -5.07 15.48 18.49
N ILE A 34 -4.08 14.73 18.99
CA ILE A 34 -2.94 15.33 19.72
C ILE A 34 -1.98 15.95 18.70
N PHE A 35 -1.78 17.28 18.75
CA PHE A 35 -0.69 17.95 18.04
C PHE A 35 0.62 17.65 18.79
N ILE A 36 1.49 16.82 18.20
CA ILE A 36 2.88 16.69 18.66
C ILE A 36 3.72 17.59 17.76
N GLU A 37 4.09 18.74 18.28
CA GLU A 37 5.09 19.61 17.67
C GLU A 37 6.46 19.16 18.20
N PRO A 38 7.39 18.70 17.35
CA PRO A 38 8.73 18.39 17.82
C PRO A 38 9.38 19.67 18.35
N THR A 39 9.77 19.65 19.63
CA THR A 39 10.49 20.77 20.24
C THR A 39 11.77 21.01 19.43
N PRO A 40 12.02 22.23 18.94
CA PRO A 40 13.25 22.55 18.23
C PRO A 40 14.47 22.20 19.10
N ALA A 41 15.42 21.44 18.55
CA ALA A 41 16.70 21.24 19.19
C ALA A 41 17.50 22.55 19.09
N VAL A 42 17.87 23.13 20.23
CA VAL A 42 18.75 24.30 20.29
C VAL A 42 20.16 23.83 20.60
N LEU A 43 21.11 24.14 19.72
CA LEU A 43 22.53 23.94 19.96
C LEU A 43 23.21 25.31 20.10
N THR A 44 23.87 25.54 21.24
CA THR A 44 24.72 26.71 21.46
C THR A 44 26.18 26.28 21.42
N LEU A 45 26.95 26.79 20.45
CA LEU A 45 28.40 26.59 20.38
C LEU A 45 29.10 27.87 20.81
N THR A 46 29.81 27.83 21.93
CA THR A 46 30.63 28.94 22.42
C THR A 46 32.09 28.63 22.14
N GLY A 47 32.69 29.32 21.17
CA GLY A 47 34.13 29.26 20.94
C GLY A 47 34.89 30.00 22.04
N GLY A 48 35.90 29.37 22.62
CA GLY A 48 36.80 30.02 23.57
C GLY A 48 37.90 30.82 22.85
N GLN A 49 38.25 31.99 23.40
CA GLN A 49 39.38 32.80 22.97
C GLN A 49 40.68 32.31 23.63
N PRO A 50 41.74 31.94 22.87
CA PRO A 50 43.08 31.76 23.43
C PRO A 50 43.71 33.13 23.70
N ALA A 51 44.13 33.40 24.93
CA ALA A 51 44.90 34.60 25.26
C ALA A 51 46.40 34.31 25.15
N LEU A 52 46.98 34.40 23.95
CA LEU A 52 48.44 34.28 23.76
C LEU A 52 49.02 35.25 22.73
N ARG A 53 50.29 35.63 22.94
CA ARG A 53 51.10 36.57 22.13
C ARG A 53 51.77 35.91 20.91
N GLN A 54 51.09 35.01 20.19
CA GLN A 54 51.66 34.31 19.04
C GLN A 54 50.66 34.24 17.87
N THR A 55 51.18 34.26 16.64
CA THR A 55 50.39 34.15 15.41
C THR A 55 49.74 32.76 15.32
N LEU A 56 48.41 32.70 15.38
CA LEU A 56 47.64 31.47 15.13
C LEU A 56 46.85 31.64 13.82
N ARG A 57 46.87 30.61 12.98
CA ARG A 57 46.03 30.49 11.78
C ARG A 57 45.03 29.33 12.01
N PRO A 58 43.87 29.58 12.63
CA PRO A 58 42.86 28.54 12.75
C PRO A 58 42.33 28.14 11.37
N GLU A 59 42.17 26.85 11.14
CA GLU A 59 41.45 26.35 9.98
C GLU A 59 39.94 26.64 10.10
N PRO A 60 39.21 26.76 8.98
CA PRO A 60 37.76 26.94 9.02
C PRO A 60 37.08 25.78 9.75
N ALA A 61 36.26 26.09 10.76
CA ALA A 61 35.39 25.10 11.37
C ALA A 61 34.24 24.76 10.41
N VAL A 62 33.97 23.46 10.22
CA VAL A 62 32.85 22.97 9.42
C VAL A 62 31.75 22.47 10.36
N LEU A 63 30.53 22.98 10.17
CA LEU A 63 29.34 22.55 10.91
C LEU A 63 28.32 21.97 9.92
N THR A 64 28.00 20.69 10.08
CA THR A 64 27.02 19.98 9.26
C THR A 64 25.78 19.67 10.11
N LEU A 65 24.62 20.20 9.74
CA LEU A 65 23.32 19.83 10.33
C LEU A 65 22.50 19.04 9.31
N THR A 66 22.05 17.85 9.71
CA THR A 66 21.09 17.04 8.94
C THR A 66 19.76 17.03 9.67
N GLY A 67 18.72 17.63 9.07
CA GLY A 67 17.36 17.58 9.59
C GLY A 67 16.73 16.19 9.43
N GLY A 68 15.91 15.77 10.40
CA GLY A 68 15.15 14.53 10.33
C GLY A 68 14.04 14.59 9.28
N VAL A 69 13.74 13.45 8.65
CA VAL A 69 12.63 13.29 7.69
C VAL A 69 11.39 12.80 8.44
N PRO A 70 10.27 13.55 8.49
CA PRO A 70 9.04 13.07 9.12
C PRO A 70 8.28 12.09 8.21
N ASN A 71 7.79 10.98 8.77
CA ASN A 71 6.84 10.08 8.10
C ASN A 71 5.42 10.39 8.61
N VAL A 72 4.46 10.59 7.71
CA VAL A 72 3.06 10.86 8.07
C VAL A 72 2.16 9.70 7.62
N SER A 73 1.37 9.19 8.56
CA SER A 73 0.20 8.35 8.30
C SER A 73 -1.04 9.17 8.69
N VAL A 74 -1.84 9.54 7.68
CA VAL A 74 -3.15 10.21 7.75
C VAL A 74 -3.18 11.75 7.94
N GLY A 75 -3.63 12.44 6.88
CA GLY A 75 -4.51 13.62 6.92
C GLY A 75 -4.03 14.93 7.54
N ARG A 76 -2.79 15.03 8.04
CA ARG A 76 -2.29 16.24 8.72
C ARG A 76 -1.17 16.93 7.96
N VAL A 77 -1.33 18.23 7.70
CA VAL A 77 -0.23 19.10 7.31
C VAL A 77 0.62 19.35 8.55
N ILE A 78 1.84 18.81 8.57
CA ILE A 78 2.88 19.24 9.50
C ILE A 78 3.85 20.09 8.67
N THR A 79 3.80 21.41 8.86
CA THR A 79 4.84 22.30 8.36
C THR A 79 5.94 22.32 9.41
N PRO A 80 7.12 21.72 9.17
CA PRO A 80 8.22 21.87 10.11
C PRO A 80 8.58 23.36 10.19
N THR A 81 8.62 23.89 11.41
CA THR A 81 9.13 25.24 11.65
C THR A 81 10.59 25.28 11.20
N PRO A 82 11.01 26.26 10.37
CA PRO A 82 12.40 26.39 9.95
C PRO A 82 13.33 26.43 11.16
N ALA A 83 14.35 25.57 11.18
CA ALA A 83 15.40 25.65 12.19
C ALA A 83 16.22 26.93 11.95
N THR A 84 16.30 27.80 12.95
CA THR A 84 17.14 29.01 12.90
C THR A 84 18.51 28.70 13.49
N LEU A 85 19.59 28.93 12.73
CA LEU A 85 20.98 28.83 13.20
C LEU A 85 21.60 30.23 13.25
N SER A 86 22.12 30.64 14.41
CA SER A 86 22.86 31.89 14.59
C SER A 86 24.32 31.58 14.93
N LEU A 87 25.25 32.11 14.13
CA LEU A 87 26.70 31.98 14.31
C LEU A 87 27.26 33.39 14.54
N THR A 88 27.78 33.65 15.75
CA THR A 88 28.48 34.91 16.05
C THR A 88 29.98 34.62 16.15
N GLY A 89 30.75 35.09 15.17
CA GLY A 89 32.21 35.02 15.23
C GLY A 89 32.77 36.13 16.13
N GLY A 90 33.78 35.82 16.94
CA GLY A 90 34.54 36.83 17.68
C GLY A 90 35.55 37.55 16.79
N THR A 91 35.68 38.87 16.91
CA THR A 91 36.75 39.68 16.30
C THR A 91 38.00 39.66 17.19
N PRO A 92 39.18 39.22 16.70
CA PRO A 92 40.41 39.31 17.49
C PRO A 92 40.90 40.76 17.59
N SER A 93 41.18 41.25 18.80
CA SER A 93 41.87 42.52 19.00
C SER A 93 43.37 42.30 19.18
N ILE A 94 44.11 42.31 18.08
CA ILE A 94 45.54 42.61 18.08
C ILE A 94 45.70 43.85 17.22
N GLY A 95 46.68 44.72 17.48
CA GLY A 95 47.00 45.90 16.64
C GLY A 95 47.45 45.57 15.20
N LEU A 96 47.04 44.41 14.68
CA LEU A 96 47.19 43.94 13.31
C LEU A 96 45.82 43.36 12.91
N THR A 97 45.20 43.93 11.87
CA THR A 97 43.92 43.47 11.34
C THR A 97 44.07 42.07 10.74
N VAL A 98 43.74 41.03 11.50
CA VAL A 98 43.55 39.67 10.96
C VAL A 98 42.06 39.49 10.71
N ALA A 99 41.65 39.62 9.45
CA ALA A 99 40.28 39.29 9.03
C ALA A 99 40.16 37.77 8.90
N PRO A 100 39.34 37.08 9.72
CA PRO A 100 39.12 35.65 9.52
C PRO A 100 38.40 35.41 8.19
N THR A 101 38.77 34.34 7.50
CA THR A 101 38.04 33.85 6.31
C THR A 101 36.62 33.46 6.71
N ALA A 102 35.62 33.87 5.94
CA ALA A 102 34.22 33.54 6.22
C ALA A 102 34.00 32.02 6.22
N ALA A 103 33.33 31.51 7.27
CA ALA A 103 32.88 30.13 7.32
C ALA A 103 31.70 29.93 6.36
N THR A 104 31.69 28.81 5.64
CA THR A 104 30.58 28.42 4.75
C THR A 104 29.60 27.53 5.49
N LEU A 105 28.29 27.79 5.31
CA LEU A 105 27.20 27.00 5.87
C LEU A 105 26.38 26.40 4.73
N THR A 106 26.23 25.07 4.72
CA THR A 106 25.37 24.34 3.77
C THR A 106 24.21 23.71 4.52
N LEU A 107 22.98 24.13 4.19
CA LEU A 107 21.73 23.57 4.72
C LEU A 107 21.00 22.85 3.58
N THR A 108 20.87 21.52 3.69
CA THR A 108 20.08 20.72 2.73
C THR A 108 18.78 20.31 3.41
N GLY A 109 17.66 20.90 3.01
CA GLY A 109 16.32 20.48 3.43
C GLY A 109 15.88 19.21 2.69
N GLY A 110 15.30 18.25 3.40
CA GLY A 110 14.60 17.12 2.78
C GLY A 110 13.19 17.52 2.37
N THR A 111 12.75 17.10 1.17
CA THR A 111 11.36 17.29 0.71
C THR A 111 10.50 16.15 1.28
N PRO A 112 9.46 16.43 2.08
CA PRO A 112 8.54 15.39 2.54
C PRO A 112 7.63 14.95 1.38
N THR A 113 7.53 13.64 1.16
CA THR A 113 6.55 13.05 0.23
C THR A 113 5.30 12.67 1.00
N VAL A 114 4.15 13.24 0.63
CA VAL A 114 2.84 12.91 1.21
C VAL A 114 2.05 12.10 0.19
N THR A 115 1.86 10.81 0.46
CA THR A 115 0.99 9.94 -0.35
C THR A 115 -0.39 9.88 0.29
N ILE A 116 -1.39 10.52 -0.33
CA ILE A 116 -2.79 10.37 0.05
C ILE A 116 -3.33 9.15 -0.70
N THR A 117 -3.32 7.99 -0.07
CA THR A 117 -3.98 6.81 -0.63
C THR A 117 -5.42 6.81 -0.20
N THR A 118 -6.36 7.05 -1.12
CA THR A 118 -7.77 6.81 -0.82
C THR A 118 -7.96 5.31 -0.61
N PRO A 119 -8.56 4.87 0.51
CA PRO A 119 -8.79 3.44 0.73
C PRO A 119 -9.67 2.87 -0.38
N LEU A 120 -9.41 1.63 -0.77
CA LEU A 120 -10.31 0.89 -1.63
C LEU A 120 -11.68 0.78 -0.96
N SER A 121 -12.74 0.83 -1.76
CA SER A 121 -14.11 0.72 -1.31
C SER A 121 -14.89 -0.24 -2.19
N TYR A 122 -15.53 -1.22 -1.57
CA TYR A 122 -16.55 -2.01 -2.24
C TYR A 122 -17.75 -1.11 -2.54
N ILE A 123 -18.16 -1.02 -3.81
CA ILE A 123 -19.31 -0.21 -4.22
C ILE A 123 -20.57 -1.06 -4.21
N SER A 124 -20.58 -2.14 -4.99
CA SER A 124 -21.74 -3.02 -5.12
C SER A 124 -21.38 -4.29 -5.88
N SER A 125 -22.28 -5.26 -5.85
CA SER A 125 -22.20 -6.47 -6.66
C SER A 125 -23.58 -6.88 -7.16
N ASN A 126 -23.62 -7.55 -8.30
CA ASN A 126 -24.82 -8.14 -8.87
C ASN A 126 -24.55 -9.60 -9.24
N ALA A 127 -25.62 -10.38 -9.39
CA ALA A 127 -25.54 -11.79 -9.68
C ALA A 127 -26.51 -12.20 -10.80
N SER A 128 -26.20 -13.31 -11.45
CA SER A 128 -27.00 -13.88 -12.53
C SER A 128 -26.88 -15.40 -12.55
N THR A 129 -27.93 -16.07 -13.00
CA THR A 129 -27.97 -17.54 -13.21
C THR A 129 -27.83 -17.89 -14.69
N THR A 130 -27.12 -17.05 -15.45
CA THR A 130 -26.89 -17.20 -16.89
C THR A 130 -25.44 -16.84 -17.21
N GLY A 131 -25.01 -17.06 -18.45
CA GLY A 131 -23.68 -16.66 -18.94
C GLY A 131 -23.49 -15.15 -19.14
N SER A 132 -24.35 -14.29 -18.59
CA SER A 132 -24.13 -12.84 -18.57
C SER A 132 -24.67 -12.23 -17.29
N VAL A 133 -24.07 -11.13 -16.83
CA VAL A 133 -24.51 -10.43 -15.62
C VAL A 133 -24.56 -8.93 -15.87
N THR A 134 -25.61 -8.29 -15.37
CA THR A 134 -25.71 -6.83 -15.41
C THR A 134 -24.68 -6.25 -14.45
N ILE A 135 -23.71 -5.50 -14.98
CA ILE A 135 -22.71 -4.82 -14.16
C ILE A 135 -23.43 -3.76 -13.32
N PRO A 136 -23.21 -3.71 -11.99
CA PRO A 136 -23.74 -2.62 -11.18
C PRO A 136 -23.37 -1.23 -11.73
N THR A 137 -24.10 -0.21 -11.31
CA THR A 137 -23.77 1.18 -11.66
C THR A 137 -22.33 1.49 -11.27
N HIS A 138 -21.53 1.94 -12.23
CA HIS A 138 -20.11 2.20 -12.08
C HIS A 138 -19.70 3.49 -12.80
N GLN A 139 -18.54 4.00 -12.44
CA GLN A 139 -17.90 5.17 -13.01
C GLN A 139 -16.67 4.76 -13.83
N VAL A 140 -16.21 5.65 -14.71
CA VAL A 140 -14.90 5.49 -15.36
C VAL A 140 -13.82 5.45 -14.28
N GLY A 141 -12.91 4.47 -14.37
CA GLY A 141 -11.85 4.22 -13.40
C GLY A 141 -12.20 3.19 -12.33
N ASP A 142 -13.48 2.84 -12.14
CA ASP A 142 -13.86 1.76 -11.23
C ASP A 142 -13.30 0.42 -11.72
N LEU A 143 -12.90 -0.45 -10.79
CA LEU A 143 -12.54 -1.82 -11.10
C LEU A 143 -13.79 -2.69 -11.11
N ILE A 144 -14.02 -3.37 -12.23
CA ILE A 144 -15.06 -4.36 -12.37
C ILE A 144 -14.41 -5.73 -12.32
N LEU A 145 -14.88 -6.58 -11.41
CA LEU A 145 -14.49 -7.98 -11.35
C LEU A 145 -15.67 -8.87 -11.68
N LEU A 146 -15.40 -9.96 -12.39
CA LEU A 146 -16.34 -11.01 -12.70
C LEU A 146 -15.84 -12.32 -12.11
N CYS A 147 -16.78 -13.11 -11.58
CA CYS A 147 -16.58 -14.52 -11.34
C CYS A 147 -17.68 -15.28 -12.07
N ALA A 148 -17.29 -16.13 -13.01
CA ALA A 148 -18.16 -17.04 -13.74
C ALA A 148 -17.93 -18.46 -13.23
N PHE A 149 -18.96 -19.29 -13.24
CA PHE A 149 -18.91 -20.67 -12.75
C PHE A 149 -19.54 -21.66 -13.72
N ASP A 150 -18.92 -22.82 -13.81
CA ASP A 150 -19.42 -24.03 -14.46
C ASP A 150 -19.46 -25.16 -13.42
N SER A 151 -20.59 -25.86 -13.30
CA SER A 151 -20.69 -27.01 -12.38
C SER A 151 -19.92 -28.25 -12.85
N GLN A 152 -19.35 -28.19 -14.06
CA GLN A 152 -18.43 -29.17 -14.60
C GLN A 152 -16.99 -28.64 -14.54
N ASN A 153 -16.07 -29.33 -15.20
CA ASN A 153 -14.64 -29.12 -15.03
C ASN A 153 -14.02 -28.15 -16.06
N THR A 154 -14.84 -27.40 -16.81
CA THR A 154 -14.36 -26.48 -17.85
C THR A 154 -14.41 -25.06 -17.35
N ALA A 155 -13.27 -24.38 -17.34
CA ALA A 155 -13.22 -23.00 -16.90
C ALA A 155 -14.01 -22.09 -17.86
N PRO A 156 -14.95 -21.28 -17.34
CA PRO A 156 -15.71 -20.33 -18.13
C PRO A 156 -14.85 -19.44 -19.02
N THR A 157 -15.26 -19.24 -20.26
CA THR A 157 -14.48 -18.47 -21.25
C THR A 157 -15.11 -17.11 -21.53
N LYS A 158 -14.30 -16.06 -21.42
CA LYS A 158 -14.69 -14.67 -21.67
C LYS A 158 -15.11 -14.45 -23.14
N PRO A 159 -16.06 -13.54 -23.39
CA PRO A 159 -16.41 -13.12 -24.74
C PRO A 159 -15.26 -12.36 -25.43
N SER A 160 -15.30 -12.29 -26.75
CA SER A 160 -14.48 -11.34 -27.51
C SER A 160 -14.90 -9.90 -27.19
N ALA A 161 -13.92 -9.00 -27.13
CA ALA A 161 -14.18 -7.57 -26.91
C ALA A 161 -14.90 -6.95 -28.11
N GLY A 162 -15.84 -6.04 -27.85
CA GLY A 162 -16.61 -5.36 -28.89
C GLY A 162 -17.76 -4.54 -28.29
N GLY A 163 -17.98 -3.33 -28.82
CA GLY A 163 -19.01 -2.42 -28.31
C GLY A 163 -18.79 -2.09 -26.84
N THR A 164 -19.78 -2.45 -25.99
CA THR A 164 -19.73 -2.26 -24.53
C THR A 164 -19.05 -3.40 -23.77
N VAL A 165 -18.66 -4.49 -24.45
CA VAL A 165 -17.94 -5.62 -23.85
C VAL A 165 -16.43 -5.33 -23.89
N PRO A 166 -15.76 -5.20 -22.74
CA PRO A 166 -14.35 -4.89 -22.70
C PRO A 166 -13.50 -6.14 -22.99
N ASN A 167 -12.20 -5.94 -23.21
CA ASN A 167 -11.25 -7.05 -23.18
C ASN A 167 -10.95 -7.41 -21.72
N TRP A 168 -11.72 -8.34 -21.17
CA TRP A 168 -11.53 -8.83 -19.80
C TRP A 168 -10.14 -9.45 -19.61
N ASN A 169 -9.45 -9.10 -18.52
CA ASN A 169 -8.20 -9.75 -18.15
C ASN A 169 -8.51 -10.92 -17.22
N TYR A 170 -8.06 -12.13 -17.57
CA TYR A 170 -8.20 -13.27 -16.66
C TYR A 170 -7.31 -13.09 -15.43
N ILE A 171 -7.83 -13.50 -14.28
CA ILE A 171 -7.09 -13.67 -13.02
C ILE A 171 -6.81 -15.16 -12.87
N ASP A 172 -7.85 -15.97 -12.75
CA ASP A 172 -7.81 -17.43 -12.74
C ASP A 172 -8.70 -17.98 -13.87
N ASN A 173 -8.21 -18.90 -14.70
CA ASN A 173 -8.97 -19.54 -15.78
C ASN A 173 -8.38 -20.91 -16.13
N THR A 174 -8.44 -21.84 -15.17
CA THR A 174 -7.83 -23.17 -15.32
C THR A 174 -8.89 -24.25 -15.19
N ASN A 175 -8.94 -25.18 -16.14
CA ASN A 175 -9.80 -26.35 -16.07
C ASN A 175 -9.46 -27.19 -14.83
N THR A 176 -10.46 -27.87 -14.28
CA THR A 176 -10.32 -28.71 -13.09
C THR A 176 -10.41 -30.18 -13.47
N SER A 177 -10.31 -31.09 -12.48
CA SER A 177 -10.42 -32.52 -12.74
C SER A 177 -11.87 -32.93 -12.98
N ALA A 178 -12.09 -34.01 -13.73
CA ALA A 178 -13.43 -34.56 -13.92
C ALA A 178 -14.11 -34.86 -12.56
N GLY A 179 -15.38 -34.47 -12.44
CA GLY A 179 -16.14 -34.57 -11.19
C GLY A 179 -15.96 -33.39 -10.23
N GLN A 180 -15.14 -32.40 -10.58
CA GLN A 180 -15.04 -31.10 -9.91
C GLN A 180 -15.75 -30.03 -10.74
N ALA A 181 -16.06 -28.91 -10.08
CA ALA A 181 -16.54 -27.73 -10.78
C ALA A 181 -15.37 -26.81 -11.15
N ALA A 182 -15.60 -25.81 -11.98
CA ALA A 182 -14.61 -24.82 -12.38
C ALA A 182 -15.18 -23.41 -12.32
N LEU A 183 -14.31 -22.44 -12.12
CA LEU A 183 -14.67 -21.04 -12.18
C LEU A 183 -13.59 -20.24 -12.90
N THR A 184 -13.98 -19.05 -13.32
CA THR A 184 -13.07 -18.07 -13.90
C THR A 184 -13.29 -16.73 -13.23
N THR A 185 -12.21 -16.14 -12.74
CA THR A 185 -12.16 -14.77 -12.25
C THR A 185 -11.52 -13.87 -13.30
N ALA A 186 -12.08 -12.68 -13.50
CA ALA A 186 -11.56 -11.73 -14.46
C ALA A 186 -11.82 -10.29 -14.01
N TRP A 187 -11.06 -9.35 -14.55
CA TRP A 187 -11.20 -7.94 -14.23
C TRP A 187 -11.08 -7.02 -15.45
N PHE A 188 -11.62 -5.82 -15.29
CA PHE A 188 -11.43 -4.71 -16.20
C PHE A 188 -11.55 -3.39 -15.44
N LYS A 189 -10.67 -2.43 -15.74
CA LYS A 189 -10.80 -1.06 -15.24
C LYS A 189 -11.72 -0.29 -16.19
N ALA A 190 -12.88 0.12 -15.71
CA ALA A 190 -13.94 0.70 -16.52
C ALA A 190 -13.44 1.94 -17.29
N THR A 191 -13.59 1.93 -18.61
CA THR A 191 -13.31 3.09 -19.48
C THR A 191 -14.57 3.86 -19.88
N ALA A 192 -15.74 3.30 -19.56
CA ALA A 192 -17.06 3.87 -19.78
C ALA A 192 -18.01 3.46 -18.64
N THR A 193 -19.15 4.13 -18.53
CA THR A 193 -20.17 3.88 -17.48
C THR A 193 -21.24 2.87 -17.90
N ASN A 194 -21.13 2.29 -19.10
CA ASN A 194 -22.07 1.34 -19.69
C ASN A 194 -21.40 0.01 -20.04
N THR A 195 -20.33 -0.34 -19.33
CA THR A 195 -19.61 -1.61 -19.51
C THR A 195 -20.55 -2.79 -19.28
N THR A 196 -20.52 -3.78 -20.17
CA THR A 196 -21.32 -5.01 -20.08
C THR A 196 -20.41 -6.23 -19.92
N SER A 197 -20.86 -7.28 -19.20
CA SER A 197 -20.11 -8.53 -19.06
C SER A 197 -19.85 -9.23 -20.40
N GLY A 198 -20.76 -9.03 -21.36
CA GLY A 198 -20.92 -9.90 -22.53
C GLY A 198 -21.43 -11.29 -22.14
N THR A 199 -21.50 -12.19 -23.12
CA THR A 199 -21.94 -13.58 -22.91
C THR A 199 -20.73 -14.51 -22.84
N TRP A 200 -20.51 -15.07 -21.66
CA TRP A 200 -19.49 -16.04 -21.36
C TRP A 200 -19.97 -17.44 -21.75
N THR A 201 -19.06 -18.26 -22.26
CA THR A 201 -19.34 -19.67 -22.58
C THR A 201 -18.91 -20.56 -21.40
N TRP A 202 -19.57 -21.72 -21.27
CA TRP A 202 -19.39 -22.61 -20.11
C TRP A 202 -19.68 -21.87 -18.80
N THR A 203 -20.84 -21.23 -18.71
CA THR A 203 -21.20 -20.42 -17.54
C THR A 203 -22.65 -20.62 -17.17
N GLU A 204 -22.86 -21.05 -15.92
CA GLU A 204 -24.17 -21.32 -15.35
C GLU A 204 -24.55 -20.29 -14.28
N GLN A 205 -23.57 -19.69 -13.60
CA GLN A 205 -23.76 -18.57 -12.69
C GLN A 205 -22.65 -17.54 -12.85
N MET A 206 -22.98 -16.28 -12.58
CA MET A 206 -22.04 -15.17 -12.60
C MET A 206 -22.28 -14.20 -11.46
N ILE A 207 -21.20 -13.62 -10.96
CA ILE A 207 -21.20 -12.47 -10.05
C ILE A 207 -20.35 -11.35 -10.67
N ALA A 208 -20.87 -10.13 -10.64
CA ALA A 208 -20.12 -8.91 -10.95
C ALA A 208 -19.90 -8.10 -9.68
N VAL A 209 -18.71 -7.53 -9.52
CA VAL A 209 -18.31 -6.70 -8.38
C VAL A 209 -17.73 -5.39 -8.89
N VAL A 210 -18.09 -4.27 -8.27
CA VAL A 210 -17.52 -2.96 -8.53
C VAL A 210 -16.78 -2.49 -7.28
N VAL A 211 -15.50 -2.17 -7.45
CA VAL A 211 -14.63 -1.58 -6.42
C VAL A 211 -14.13 -0.22 -6.91
N ARG A 212 -14.01 0.73 -5.99
CA ARG A 212 -13.54 2.09 -6.28
C ARG A 212 -12.44 2.52 -5.33
N GLY A 213 -11.49 3.27 -5.85
CA GLY A 213 -10.41 3.91 -5.11
C GLY A 213 -9.25 4.23 -6.04
N THR A 214 -8.20 4.84 -5.52
CA THR A 214 -6.88 4.81 -6.16
C THR A 214 -6.45 3.36 -6.25
N MET A 215 -6.20 2.88 -7.47
CA MET A 215 -5.71 1.53 -7.71
C MET A 215 -4.48 1.56 -8.58
N ALA A 216 -3.55 0.64 -8.31
CA ALA A 216 -2.39 0.38 -9.14
C ALA A 216 -2.78 0.14 -10.61
N ALA A 217 -1.78 0.25 -11.49
CA ALA A 217 -1.93 -0.11 -12.90
C ALA A 217 -2.39 -1.58 -13.05
N SER A 218 -1.87 -2.44 -12.18
CA SER A 218 -2.29 -3.85 -12.00
C SER A 218 -2.94 -3.99 -10.62
N PRO A 219 -4.27 -3.85 -10.52
CA PRO A 219 -4.96 -3.75 -9.23
C PRO A 219 -5.26 -5.11 -8.58
N ILE A 220 -4.68 -6.20 -9.12
CA ILE A 220 -4.87 -7.57 -8.63
C ILE A 220 -3.59 -8.01 -7.93
N GLY A 221 -3.73 -8.34 -6.65
CA GLY A 221 -2.66 -8.85 -5.80
C GLY A 221 -2.59 -10.38 -5.80
N GLY A 222 -2.39 -10.97 -4.61
CA GLY A 222 -2.46 -12.42 -4.41
C GLY A 222 -3.82 -12.98 -4.82
N HIS A 223 -3.80 -14.05 -5.61
CA HIS A 223 -5.01 -14.75 -6.03
C HIS A 223 -4.79 -16.26 -6.14
N ALA A 224 -5.86 -17.03 -5.99
CA ALA A 224 -5.87 -18.47 -6.25
C ALA A 224 -7.31 -18.96 -6.47
N ALA A 225 -7.46 -19.99 -7.30
CA ALA A 225 -8.71 -20.71 -7.52
C ALA A 225 -8.52 -22.22 -7.33
N VAL A 226 -9.58 -22.91 -6.91
CA VAL A 226 -9.60 -24.36 -6.71
C VAL A 226 -10.93 -24.95 -7.16
N GLY A 227 -10.89 -26.16 -7.72
CA GLY A 227 -12.05 -27.02 -7.92
C GLY A 227 -11.98 -28.22 -6.98
N GLY A 228 -13.13 -28.73 -6.56
CA GLY A 228 -13.20 -29.89 -5.68
C GLY A 228 -14.59 -30.54 -5.68
N ALA A 229 -14.76 -31.52 -4.80
CA ALA A 229 -16.05 -32.13 -4.51
C ALA A 229 -16.15 -32.39 -3.00
N ALA A 230 -17.03 -31.69 -2.30
CA ALA A 230 -17.16 -31.73 -0.84
C ALA A 230 -18.47 -31.09 -0.36
N VAL A 231 -18.79 -31.26 0.92
CA VAL A 231 -19.91 -30.60 1.63
C VAL A 231 -19.61 -29.15 2.06
N ASN A 232 -18.36 -28.74 1.86
CA ASN A 232 -17.80 -27.48 2.32
C ASN A 232 -17.04 -26.85 1.17
N VAL A 233 -17.41 -25.63 0.81
CA VAL A 233 -16.78 -24.90 -0.29
C VAL A 233 -15.69 -24.00 0.28
N THR A 234 -14.45 -24.46 0.18
CA THR A 234 -13.30 -23.78 0.78
C THR A 234 -12.54 -22.96 -0.26
N ALA A 235 -12.57 -21.64 -0.10
CA ALA A 235 -11.72 -20.73 -0.85
C ALA A 235 -10.26 -20.84 -0.34
N PRO A 236 -9.27 -20.88 -1.25
CA PRO A 236 -7.87 -21.06 -0.89
C PRO A 236 -7.31 -19.83 -0.17
N SER A 237 -6.35 -20.02 0.73
CA SER A 237 -5.56 -18.89 1.23
C SER A 237 -4.61 -18.37 0.16
N VAL A 238 -4.36 -17.06 0.14
CA VAL A 238 -3.38 -16.42 -0.75
C VAL A 238 -2.31 -15.70 0.05
N THR A 239 -1.13 -15.56 -0.56
CA THR A 239 -0.10 -14.63 -0.06
C THR A 239 -0.47 -13.23 -0.54
N LEU A 240 -0.75 -12.33 0.40
CA LEU A 240 -1.05 -10.94 0.08
C LEU A 240 0.19 -10.24 -0.48
N SER A 241 -0.03 -9.49 -1.55
CA SER A 241 0.96 -8.58 -2.13
C SER A 241 1.07 -7.30 -1.32
N HIS A 242 -0.03 -6.80 -0.74
CA HIS A 242 -0.05 -5.67 0.18
C HIS A 242 -0.51 -6.11 1.57
N THR A 243 0.36 -5.95 2.57
CA THR A 243 0.08 -6.29 3.97
C THR A 243 -0.13 -5.06 4.87
N ASP A 244 -0.23 -3.87 4.27
CA ASP A 244 -0.41 -2.59 4.95
C ASP A 244 -1.87 -2.35 5.41
N GLY A 245 -2.77 -3.30 5.16
CA GLY A 245 -4.17 -3.21 5.55
C GLY A 245 -5.02 -2.47 4.52
N SER A 246 -4.51 -2.14 3.34
CA SER A 246 -5.28 -1.41 2.33
C SER A 246 -6.07 -2.29 1.36
N SER A 247 -5.80 -3.60 1.34
CA SER A 247 -6.42 -4.55 0.43
C SER A 247 -7.89 -4.85 0.77
N ILE A 248 -8.67 -5.17 -0.27
CA ILE A 248 -9.97 -5.84 -0.15
C ILE A 248 -9.82 -7.26 -0.67
N LEU A 249 -10.26 -8.25 0.09
CA LEU A 249 -10.31 -9.64 -0.35
C LEU A 249 -11.72 -10.00 -0.81
N LEU A 250 -11.80 -10.63 -1.97
CA LEU A 250 -13.01 -11.22 -2.52
C LEU A 250 -12.89 -12.74 -2.46
N HIS A 251 -13.83 -13.38 -1.76
CA HIS A 251 -13.92 -14.83 -1.65
C HIS A 251 -15.18 -15.31 -2.37
N PHE A 252 -14.98 -16.01 -3.48
CA PHE A 252 -16.04 -16.63 -4.27
C PHE A 252 -16.18 -18.09 -3.86
N HIS A 253 -17.41 -18.53 -3.62
CA HIS A 253 -17.76 -19.90 -3.30
C HIS A 253 -18.85 -20.34 -4.25
N ALA A 254 -18.68 -21.45 -4.96
CA ALA A 254 -19.65 -21.95 -5.91
C ALA A 254 -19.84 -23.46 -5.76
N THR A 255 -21.08 -23.92 -5.86
CA THR A 255 -21.44 -25.34 -5.76
C THR A 255 -22.40 -25.73 -6.86
N ALA A 256 -22.28 -26.95 -7.36
CA ALA A 256 -23.20 -27.54 -8.32
C ALA A 256 -24.59 -27.76 -7.72
N PHE A 257 -24.70 -27.87 -6.40
CA PHE A 257 -25.99 -28.07 -5.75
C PHE A 257 -26.01 -27.65 -4.28
N LEU A 258 -26.78 -26.60 -3.96
CA LEU A 258 -27.21 -26.31 -2.60
C LEU A 258 -28.38 -27.21 -2.20
N ASN A 259 -28.37 -27.67 -0.96
CA ASN A 259 -29.55 -28.27 -0.35
C ASN A 259 -30.43 -27.17 0.23
N GLY A 260 -31.76 -27.30 0.16
CA GLY A 260 -32.77 -26.24 0.32
C GLY A 260 -32.64 -25.22 1.46
N GLY A 261 -31.80 -25.47 2.47
CA GLY A 261 -31.39 -24.52 3.49
C GLY A 261 -30.46 -23.40 3.01
N GLY A 262 -29.89 -23.51 1.81
CA GLY A 262 -29.03 -22.50 1.20
C GLY A 262 -27.66 -22.40 1.86
N TRP A 263 -26.91 -21.35 1.50
CA TRP A 263 -25.62 -21.06 2.10
C TRP A 263 -25.78 -20.75 3.60
N SER A 264 -24.83 -21.23 4.42
CA SER A 264 -24.74 -20.75 5.81
C SER A 264 -24.46 -19.24 5.89
N SER A 265 -24.51 -18.67 7.09
CA SER A 265 -24.02 -17.31 7.33
C SER A 265 -22.58 -17.14 6.85
N ALA A 266 -22.21 -15.90 6.51
CA ALA A 266 -20.82 -15.58 6.22
C ALA A 266 -19.91 -15.94 7.42
N PRO A 267 -18.68 -16.42 7.19
CA PRO A 267 -17.73 -16.67 8.26
C PRO A 267 -17.44 -15.40 9.07
N ALA A 268 -17.02 -15.57 10.32
CA ALA A 268 -16.70 -14.44 11.20
C ALA A 268 -15.61 -13.55 10.57
N GLY A 269 -15.84 -12.23 10.57
CA GLY A 269 -14.94 -11.25 9.94
C GLY A 269 -15.17 -11.07 8.43
N TYR A 270 -16.16 -11.74 7.85
CA TYR A 270 -16.53 -11.60 6.44
C TYR A 270 -17.94 -11.02 6.28
N THR A 271 -18.16 -10.28 5.20
CA THR A 271 -19.48 -9.75 4.82
C THR A 271 -20.00 -10.48 3.59
N ARG A 272 -21.18 -11.10 3.67
CA ARG A 272 -21.89 -11.64 2.49
C ARG A 272 -22.37 -10.47 1.63
N ARG A 273 -21.91 -10.40 0.37
CA ARG A 273 -22.29 -9.34 -0.57
C ARG A 273 -23.44 -9.74 -1.47
N VAL A 274 -23.38 -10.92 -2.07
CA VAL A 274 -24.41 -11.40 -3.00
C VAL A 274 -24.40 -12.93 -3.09
N VAL A 275 -25.54 -13.48 -3.52
CA VAL A 275 -25.72 -14.89 -3.89
C VAL A 275 -26.32 -14.97 -5.29
N ALA A 276 -25.73 -15.79 -6.15
CA ALA A 276 -26.29 -16.18 -7.45
C ALA A 276 -26.97 -17.55 -7.31
N GLY A 277 -28.19 -17.70 -7.84
CA GLY A 277 -28.91 -18.98 -7.82
C GLY A 277 -29.77 -19.21 -6.56
N PRO A 278 -30.71 -20.16 -6.63
CA PRO A 278 -31.62 -20.48 -5.53
C PRO A 278 -30.95 -21.38 -4.48
N SER A 279 -31.61 -21.55 -3.33
CA SER A 279 -31.12 -22.41 -2.24
C SER A 279 -31.21 -23.92 -2.52
N SER A 280 -31.72 -24.33 -3.69
CA SER A 280 -31.95 -25.74 -4.06
C SER A 280 -31.47 -26.06 -5.48
N SER A 281 -30.35 -25.46 -5.91
CA SER A 281 -29.73 -25.67 -7.22
C SER A 281 -28.28 -25.23 -7.19
N ARG A 282 -27.65 -25.13 -8.35
CA ARG A 282 -26.35 -24.50 -8.54
C ARG A 282 -26.38 -23.08 -7.98
N SER A 283 -25.32 -22.70 -7.28
CA SER A 283 -25.26 -21.39 -6.65
C SER A 283 -23.84 -20.91 -6.45
N MET A 284 -23.69 -19.58 -6.44
CA MET A 284 -22.47 -18.90 -6.05
C MET A 284 -22.74 -17.91 -4.91
N ALA A 285 -21.74 -17.67 -4.08
CA ALA A 285 -21.74 -16.67 -3.05
C ALA A 285 -20.45 -15.85 -3.12
N LEU A 286 -20.57 -14.55 -2.86
CA LEU A 286 -19.43 -13.66 -2.64
C LEU A 286 -19.41 -13.19 -1.19
N ASN A 287 -18.30 -13.46 -0.53
CA ASN A 287 -17.95 -12.88 0.76
C ASN A 287 -16.79 -11.89 0.54
N THR A 288 -16.73 -10.81 1.33
CA THR A 288 -15.56 -9.93 1.34
C THR A 288 -14.99 -9.74 2.74
N LYS A 289 -13.68 -9.48 2.78
CA LYS A 289 -12.97 -9.01 3.97
C LYS A 289 -12.22 -7.75 3.58
N ASP A 290 -12.70 -6.63 4.10
CA ASP A 290 -12.17 -5.31 3.78
C ASP A 290 -11.03 -4.98 4.75
N THR A 291 -10.02 -4.24 4.29
CA THR A 291 -8.94 -3.66 5.12
C THR A 291 -8.22 -4.71 5.98
N THR A 292 -7.43 -5.58 5.34
CA THR A 292 -6.77 -6.71 6.00
C THR A 292 -5.28 -6.78 5.70
N THR A 293 -4.51 -7.25 6.68
CA THR A 293 -3.05 -7.48 6.58
C THR A 293 -2.72 -8.95 6.34
N THR A 294 -3.73 -9.83 6.42
CA THR A 294 -3.59 -11.28 6.31
C THR A 294 -4.80 -11.91 5.63
N ASP A 295 -4.55 -13.03 4.97
CA ASP A 295 -5.58 -13.92 4.45
C ASP A 295 -5.46 -15.31 5.09
N GLY A 296 -6.54 -16.07 5.05
CA GLY A 296 -6.58 -17.46 5.44
C GLY A 296 -7.60 -18.19 4.59
N SER A 297 -7.51 -19.52 4.57
CA SER A 297 -8.51 -20.31 3.85
C SER A 297 -9.89 -20.13 4.47
N VAL A 298 -10.91 -19.91 3.65
CA VAL A 298 -12.26 -19.57 4.10
C VAL A 298 -13.24 -20.64 3.64
N THR A 299 -13.90 -21.30 4.59
CA THR A 299 -14.89 -22.32 4.29
C THR A 299 -16.30 -21.76 4.36
N GLN A 300 -17.08 -22.01 3.31
CA GLN A 300 -18.50 -21.72 3.25
C GLN A 300 -19.28 -23.03 3.09
N PRO A 301 -19.95 -23.50 4.17
CA PRO A 301 -20.85 -24.64 4.09
C PRO A 301 -22.02 -24.39 3.12
N ASP A 302 -22.27 -25.37 2.27
CA ASP A 302 -23.29 -25.32 1.20
C ASP A 302 -24.56 -26.15 1.54
N GLY A 303 -24.56 -26.77 2.72
CA GLY A 303 -25.68 -27.56 3.26
C GLY A 303 -25.94 -28.87 2.51
N SER A 304 -25.12 -29.20 1.51
CA SER A 304 -25.31 -30.36 0.64
C SER A 304 -24.69 -31.63 1.22
N SER A 305 -24.98 -32.77 0.59
CA SER A 305 -24.34 -34.07 0.89
C SER A 305 -22.98 -34.24 0.20
N GLY A 306 -22.48 -33.20 -0.47
CA GLY A 306 -21.19 -33.18 -1.13
C GLY A 306 -21.32 -33.22 -2.64
N TRP A 307 -21.02 -32.10 -3.29
CA TRP A 307 -21.09 -31.95 -4.74
C TRP A 307 -19.86 -31.23 -5.28
N ALA A 308 -19.74 -31.25 -6.60
CA ALA A 308 -18.73 -30.49 -7.33
C ALA A 308 -18.81 -29.01 -6.93
N PHE A 309 -17.68 -28.44 -6.54
CA PHE A 309 -17.56 -27.05 -6.12
C PHE A 309 -16.34 -26.38 -6.77
N ALA A 310 -16.37 -25.07 -6.83
CA ALA A 310 -15.22 -24.26 -7.15
C ALA A 310 -15.18 -23.04 -6.22
N ALA A 311 -13.99 -22.58 -5.87
CA ALA A 311 -13.81 -21.42 -5.01
C ALA A 311 -12.57 -20.63 -5.39
N ALA A 312 -12.57 -19.33 -5.14
CA ALA A 312 -11.45 -18.46 -5.40
C ALA A 312 -11.31 -17.35 -4.37
N THR A 313 -10.08 -16.92 -4.20
CA THR A 313 -9.70 -15.77 -3.41
C THR A 313 -8.94 -14.80 -4.31
N VAL A 314 -9.35 -13.54 -4.29
CA VAL A 314 -8.72 -12.48 -5.07
C VAL A 314 -8.46 -11.27 -4.18
N GLU A 315 -7.21 -10.86 -4.09
CA GLU A 315 -6.80 -9.60 -3.46
C GLU A 315 -6.91 -8.44 -4.46
N ILE A 316 -7.56 -7.36 -4.02
CA ILE A 316 -7.56 -6.07 -4.72
C ILE A 316 -6.64 -5.12 -3.99
N VAL A 317 -5.71 -4.51 -4.72
CA VAL A 317 -4.70 -3.58 -4.19
C VAL A 317 -4.87 -2.16 -4.75
N ASN A 318 -4.47 -1.19 -3.92
CA ASN A 318 -4.48 0.24 -4.23
C ASN A 318 -3.26 0.70 -5.06
#